data_AF-A0A5B8JHR6-F1
#
_entry.id   AF-A0A5B8JHR6-F1
#
_cell.length_a   1.000
_cell.length_b   1.000
_cell.length_c   1.000
_cell.angle_alpha   90.00
_cell.angle_beta   90.00
_cell.angle_gamma   90.00
#
_symmetry.space_group_name_H-M   'P 1'
#
loop_
_entity.id
_entity.type
_entity.pdbx_description
1 polymer ?
#
loop_
_entity_poly.entity_id
_entity_poly.type
_entity_poly.pdbx_seq_one_letter_code
_entity_poly.pdbx_strand_id
1 'polypeptide(L)'
;MGLLLDAEDTAVTRQTAEALARVGTVAAIRLIALAVAEADDNQADWLQTGVYDALAGPDRAPGVTAACRKLARDPEEAVRRGAEEISVWTSDATW
;
A
#
# COMPACT_ATOMS: atom_id res chain seq x y z
N MET A 1 -11.83 -5.38 4.94
CA MET A 1 -10.65 -5.97 4.26
C MET A 1 -11.00 -6.83 3.05
N GLY A 2 -12.13 -7.54 3.00
CA GLY A 2 -12.44 -8.47 1.89
C GLY A 2 -12.56 -7.91 0.46
N LEU A 3 -12.41 -6.60 0.24
CA LEU A 3 -12.30 -5.99 -1.11
C LEU A 3 -10.84 -5.61 -1.47
N LEU A 4 -9.95 -5.57 -0.47
CA LEU A 4 -8.53 -5.22 -0.62
C LEU A 4 -7.64 -6.46 -0.48
N LEU A 5 -8.09 -7.45 0.28
CA LEU A 5 -7.51 -8.79 0.38
C LEU A 5 -8.56 -9.78 -0.12
N ASP A 6 -8.76 -9.78 -1.44
CA ASP A 6 -9.61 -10.79 -2.07
C ASP A 6 -8.78 -12.07 -2.25
N ALA A 7 -9.15 -13.12 -1.50
CA ALA A 7 -8.45 -14.41 -1.51
C ALA A 7 -8.80 -15.26 -2.74
N GLU A 8 -9.92 -14.96 -3.42
CA GLU A 8 -10.37 -15.68 -4.61
C GLU A 8 -9.89 -14.99 -5.90
N ASP A 9 -9.65 -13.67 -5.87
CA ASP A 9 -9.16 -12.89 -7.01
C ASP A 9 -8.07 -11.86 -6.63
N THR A 10 -6.81 -12.25 -6.80
CA THR A 10 -5.67 -11.38 -6.53
C THR A 10 -5.53 -10.18 -7.48
N ALA A 11 -6.23 -10.18 -8.63
CA ALA A 11 -6.28 -9.01 -9.50
C ALA A 11 -7.04 -7.85 -8.85
N VAL A 12 -8.07 -8.15 -8.04
CA VAL A 12 -8.82 -7.15 -7.26
C VAL A 12 -7.93 -6.53 -6.19
N THR A 13 -7.12 -7.34 -5.51
CA THR A 13 -6.12 -6.87 -4.52
C THR A 13 -5.14 -5.88 -5.15
N ARG A 14 -4.55 -6.22 -6.30
CA ARG A 14 -3.62 -5.33 -7.03
C ARG A 14 -4.28 -4.02 -7.47
N GLN A 15 -5.43 -4.09 -8.16
CA GLN A 15 -6.11 -2.91 -8.70
C GLN A 15 -6.61 -1.97 -7.60
N THR A 16 -7.09 -2.52 -6.49
CA THR A 16 -7.56 -1.71 -5.36
C THR A 16 -6.38 -1.01 -4.67
N ALA A 17 -5.26 -1.72 -4.47
CA ALA A 17 -4.02 -1.11 -3.95
C ALA A 17 -3.52 0.02 -4.85
N GLU A 18 -3.50 -0.20 -6.18
CA GLU A 18 -3.12 0.81 -7.16
C GLU A 18 -4.01 2.06 -7.07
N ALA A 19 -5.33 1.89 -7.05
CA ALA A 19 -6.27 3.01 -6.96
C ALA A 19 -6.10 3.82 -5.66
N LEU A 20 -5.96 3.13 -4.52
CA LEU A 20 -5.75 3.79 -3.22
C LEU A 20 -4.39 4.51 -3.15
N ALA A 21 -3.35 3.90 -3.72
CA ALA A 21 -2.03 4.51 -3.78
C ALA A 21 -2.04 5.79 -4.63
N ARG A 22 -2.75 5.79 -5.78
CA ARG A 22 -2.95 6.99 -6.61
C ARG A 22 -3.68 8.11 -5.87
N VAL A 23 -4.66 7.78 -5.03
CA VAL A 23 -5.32 8.78 -4.16
C VAL A 23 -4.32 9.40 -3.18
N GLY A 24 -3.37 8.63 -2.65
CA GLY A 24 -2.19 9.12 -1.93
C GLY A 24 -2.48 9.86 -0.62
N THR A 25 -3.72 9.87 -0.14
CA THR A 25 -4.08 10.48 1.13
C THR A 25 -3.67 9.59 2.30
N VAL A 26 -3.48 10.18 3.49
CA VAL A 26 -3.18 9.42 4.71
C VAL A 26 -4.22 8.34 4.99
N ALA A 27 -5.51 8.62 4.76
CA ALA A 27 -6.58 7.65 4.94
C ALA A 27 -6.48 6.49 3.94
N ALA A 28 -6.18 6.76 2.67
CA ALA A 28 -6.01 5.72 1.66
C ALA A 28 -4.79 4.83 1.96
N ILE A 29 -3.65 5.44 2.29
CA ILE A 29 -2.44 4.67 2.64
C ILE A 29 -2.61 3.91 3.95
N ARG A 30 -3.42 4.42 4.90
CA ARG A 30 -3.76 3.68 6.13
C ARG A 30 -4.52 2.39 5.83
N LEU A 31 -5.41 2.38 4.83
CA LEU A 31 -6.12 1.18 4.41
C LEU A 31 -5.17 0.14 3.79
N ILE A 32 -4.22 0.59 2.97
CA ILE A 32 -3.17 -0.29 2.41
C ILE A 32 -2.29 -0.83 3.54
N ALA A 33 -1.88 0.00 4.50
CA ALA A 33 -1.04 -0.43 5.63
C ALA A 33 -1.73 -1.49 6.49
N LEU A 34 -3.04 -1.37 6.74
CA LEU A 34 -3.80 -2.43 7.41
C LEU A 34 -3.81 -3.73 6.59
N ALA A 35 -3.94 -3.64 5.26
CA ALA A 35 -3.84 -4.79 4.37
C ALA A 35 -2.50 -5.50 4.46
N VAL A 36 -1.42 -4.74 4.37
CA VAL A 36 -0.06 -5.27 4.44
C VAL A 36 0.18 -5.96 5.79
N ALA A 37 -0.37 -5.44 6.88
CA ALA A 37 -0.21 -6.04 8.19
C ALA A 37 -0.97 -7.38 8.38
N GLU A 38 -1.97 -7.65 7.54
CA GLU A 38 -2.82 -8.86 7.58
C GLU A 38 -2.53 -9.87 6.45
N ALA A 39 -1.88 -9.41 5.38
CA ALA A 39 -1.63 -10.19 4.17
C ALA A 39 -0.71 -11.39 4.42
N ASP A 40 -1.00 -12.50 3.72
CA ASP A 40 0.00 -13.53 3.48
C ASP A 40 1.01 -13.10 2.39
N ASP A 41 2.08 -13.87 2.21
CA ASP A 41 3.15 -13.53 1.26
C ASP A 41 2.63 -13.32 -0.18
N ASN A 42 1.68 -14.15 -0.64
CA ASN A 42 1.11 -14.01 -1.98
C ASN A 42 0.27 -12.74 -2.10
N GLN A 43 -0.54 -12.41 -1.09
CA GLN A 43 -1.32 -11.17 -1.07
C GLN A 43 -0.41 -9.94 -0.97
N ALA A 44 0.69 -10.01 -0.21
CA ALA A 44 1.66 -8.94 -0.05
C ALA A 44 2.33 -8.60 -1.39
N ASP A 45 2.69 -9.60 -2.21
CA ASP A 45 3.25 -9.39 -3.54
C ASP A 45 2.30 -8.59 -4.46
N TRP A 46 1.00 -8.89 -4.41
CA TRP A 46 0.00 -8.17 -5.21
C TRP A 46 -0.28 -6.75 -4.70
N LEU A 47 -0.28 -6.55 -3.38
CA LEU A 47 -0.35 -5.21 -2.78
C LEU A 47 0.86 -4.38 -3.19
N GLN A 48 2.06 -4.95 -3.11
CA GLN A 48 3.31 -4.31 -3.51
C GLN A 48 3.27 -3.94 -4.99
N THR A 49 2.85 -4.87 -5.85
CA THR A 49 2.71 -4.62 -7.30
C THR A 49 1.76 -3.46 -7.58
N GLY A 50 0.59 -3.41 -6.92
CA GLY A 50 -0.36 -2.31 -7.10
C GLY A 50 0.20 -0.95 -6.66
N VAL A 51 0.95 -0.92 -5.55
CA VAL A 51 1.65 0.30 -5.11
C VAL A 51 2.70 0.72 -6.14
N TYR A 52 3.47 -0.21 -6.71
CA TYR A 52 4.43 0.10 -7.78
C TYR A 52 3.75 0.61 -9.05
N ASP A 53 2.66 0.00 -9.49
CA ASP A 53 1.90 0.43 -10.66
C ASP A 53 1.45 1.90 -10.53
N ALA A 54 1.01 2.30 -9.34
CA ALA A 54 0.65 3.69 -9.04
C ALA A 54 1.83 4.67 -9.05
N LEU A 55 3.04 4.22 -8.73
CA LEU A 55 4.25 5.04 -8.73
C LEU A 55 4.91 5.15 -10.10
N ALA A 56 4.82 4.09 -10.91
CA ALA A 56 5.35 4.03 -12.27
C ALA A 56 4.43 4.70 -13.31
N GLY A 57 3.15 4.89 -12.98
CA GLY A 57 2.16 5.51 -13.84
C GLY A 57 2.39 6.99 -14.17
N PRO A 58 1.74 7.52 -15.23
CA PRO A 58 1.89 8.90 -15.67
C PRO A 58 1.37 9.92 -14.63
N ASP A 59 0.34 9.54 -13.89
CA ASP A 59 -0.19 10.27 -12.73
C ASP A 59 0.50 9.76 -11.46
N ARG A 60 1.82 9.95 -11.36
CA ARG A 60 2.62 9.49 -10.20
C ARG A 60 1.90 9.86 -8.91
N ALA A 61 1.92 8.95 -7.94
CA ALA A 61 1.33 9.12 -6.63
C ALA A 61 2.32 9.75 -5.61
N PRO A 62 2.55 11.08 -5.57
CA PRO A 62 3.56 11.68 -4.68
C PRO A 62 3.19 11.57 -3.19
N GLY A 63 1.94 11.20 -2.88
CA GLY A 63 1.42 11.16 -1.52
C GLY A 63 1.88 9.97 -0.68
N VAL A 64 2.31 8.86 -1.31
CA VAL A 64 2.57 7.58 -0.62
C VAL A 64 3.65 7.73 0.46
N THR A 65 4.86 8.16 0.10
CA THR A 65 5.97 8.33 1.05
C THR A 65 5.65 9.34 2.15
N ALA A 66 4.97 10.44 1.82
CA ALA A 66 4.58 11.46 2.79
C ALA A 66 3.53 10.94 3.78
N ALA A 67 2.60 10.11 3.32
CA ALA A 67 1.61 9.46 4.15
C ALA A 67 2.24 8.40 5.06
N CYS A 68 3.13 7.54 4.54
CA CYS A 68 3.82 6.54 5.37
C CYS A 68 4.61 7.19 6.51
N ARG A 69 5.31 8.31 6.24
CA ARG A 69 6.03 9.07 7.29
C ARG A 69 5.11 9.56 8.41
N LYS A 70 3.86 9.94 8.09
CA LYS A 70 2.86 10.33 9.10
C LYS A 70 2.37 9.11 9.87
N LEU A 71 2.09 8.02 9.17
CA LEU A 71 1.58 6.76 9.74
C LEU A 71 2.61 6.01 10.59
N ALA A 72 3.90 6.28 10.45
CA ALA A 72 4.94 5.77 11.35
C ALA A 72 4.71 6.14 12.83
N ARG A 73 3.83 7.11 13.11
CA ARG A 73 3.43 7.52 14.46
C ARG A 73 1.97 7.20 14.79
N ASP A 74 1.27 6.43 13.94
CA ASP A 74 -0.12 6.04 14.18
C ASP A 74 -0.22 5.26 15.50
N PRO A 75 -1.26 5.49 16.33
CA PRO A 75 -1.43 4.74 17.58
C PRO A 75 -1.58 3.23 17.35
N GLU A 76 -2.10 2.81 16.21
CA GLU A 76 -2.30 1.41 15.87
C GLU A 76 -1.02 0.74 15.34
N GLU A 77 -0.59 -0.34 16.00
CA GLU A 77 0.66 -1.02 15.64
C GLU A 77 0.62 -1.64 14.24
N ALA A 78 -0.51 -2.23 13.85
CA ALA A 78 -0.69 -2.81 12.52
C ALA A 78 -0.47 -1.75 11.42
N VAL A 79 -1.02 -0.54 11.62
CA VAL A 79 -0.83 0.58 10.70
C VAL A 79 0.63 1.00 10.62
N ARG A 80 1.34 1.08 11.77
CA ARG A 80 2.77 1.43 11.78
C ARG A 80 3.60 0.40 11.01
N ARG A 81 3.41 -0.90 11.29
CA ARG A 81 4.13 -1.99 10.59
C ARG A 81 3.86 -1.97 9.09
N GLY A 82 2.59 -1.86 8.68
CA GLY A 82 2.24 -1.81 7.27
C GLY A 82 2.81 -0.57 6.56
N ALA A 83 2.83 0.59 7.22
CA ALA A 83 3.41 1.81 6.66
C ALA A 83 4.95 1.73 6.54
N GLU A 84 5.61 1.03 7.46
CA GLU A 84 7.05 0.75 7.38
C GLU A 84 7.38 -0.14 6.19
N GLU A 85 6.64 -1.23 6.01
CA GLU A 85 6.79 -2.16 4.88
C GLU A 85 6.58 -1.46 3.53
N ILE A 86 5.51 -0.66 3.39
CA ILE A 86 5.28 0.14 2.18
C ILE A 86 6.44 1.12 1.95
N SER A 87 7.03 1.69 3.01
CA SER A 87 8.18 2.59 2.87
C SER A 87 9.40 1.88 2.29
N VAL A 88 9.64 0.62 2.67
CA VAL A 88 10.70 -0.23 2.09
C VAL A 88 10.49 -0.39 0.58
N TRP A 89 9.28 -0.77 0.16
CA TRP A 89 8.95 -0.93 -1.26
C TRP A 89 9.25 0.35 -2.07
N THR A 90 8.85 1.51 -1.54
CA THR A 90 9.08 2.78 -2.25
C THR A 90 10.53 3.26 -2.23
N SER A 91 11.36 2.72 -1.33
CA SER A 91 12.79 3.04 -1.23
C SER A 91 13.63 2.23 -2.23
N ASP A 92 13.22 1.00 -2.52
CA ASP A 92 13.81 0.14 -3.54
C ASP A 92 13.40 0.53 -4.98
N ALA A 93 12.36 1.36 -5.11
CA ALA A 93 11.83 1.87 -6.38
C ALA A 93 12.71 2.94 -7.06
N THR A 94 13.96 3.16 -6.62
CA THR A 94 14.86 4.15 -7.22
C THR A 94 15.25 3.74 -8.64
N TRP A 95 14.52 4.27 -9.62
CA TRP A 95 14.86 4.29 -11.05
C TRP A 95 15.48 5.64 -11.42
#